data_AF-A0A0L0H9U5-F1
#
_entry.id   AF-A0A0L0H9U5-F1
#
_cell.length_a   1.000
_cell.length_b   1.000
_cell.length_c   1.000
_cell.angle_alpha   90.00
_cell.angle_beta   90.00
_cell.angle_gamma   90.00
#
_symmetry.space_group_name_H-M   'P 1'
#
loop_
_entity.id
_entity.type
_entity.pdbx_description
1 polymer ?
#
loop_
_entity_poly.entity_id
_entity_poly.type
_entity_poly.pdbx_seq_one_letter_code
_entity_poly.pdbx_strand_id
1 'polypeptide(L)'
;MSCRLQPKHLRWLRPLCIFDSTVSHISKPLYPSSTCGPSWRRYFYSQPREHISHTMPSEAHRKEIHEQLNKARKHTGAPLPNMVGDQPEGDAAGVGVGVALLLVDVINDIEFEGNEYIVEEAKKMGPKIRNLMNKCRDSGIPIIYCNDNFGRWRSNLQQIYEHVTENNTPGKAVAEMLKPRSDDYFVLKPKHSAFYATALDSLLTYLRIKTLIIVGMAGNVCILFTANDAYMRDFATFVPKDCIASTSSEESAAAILLMERVLRTTTRNSDELDLDHILEVHKKHGLANENDLQKSSENNSFASNPSSSD
;
A
#
# COMPACT_ATOMS: atom_id res chain seq x y z
N MET A 1 55.22 0.42 -24.09
CA MET A 1 55.82 -0.38 -22.99
C MET A 1 54.83 -0.33 -21.83
N SER A 2 53.92 -1.27 -21.59
CA SER A 2 54.04 -2.72 -21.36
C SER A 2 54.97 -3.08 -20.20
N CYS A 3 54.37 -3.53 -19.09
CA CYS A 3 54.87 -4.47 -18.07
C CYS A 3 53.66 -4.75 -17.13
N ARG A 4 52.94 -5.89 -17.10
CA ARG A 4 53.28 -7.29 -16.73
C ARG A 4 54.06 -7.35 -15.40
N LEU A 5 53.68 -8.04 -14.31
CA LEU A 5 52.92 -9.30 -14.02
C LEU A 5 52.42 -9.26 -12.54
N GLN A 6 51.17 -9.65 -12.20
CA GLN A 6 50.69 -10.91 -11.54
C GLN A 6 51.28 -11.24 -10.14
N PRO A 7 50.64 -11.99 -9.17
CA PRO A 7 49.83 -13.23 -9.39
C PRO A 7 48.81 -13.72 -8.26
N LYS A 8 48.19 -14.90 -8.53
CA LYS A 8 47.62 -15.97 -7.63
C LYS A 8 46.20 -15.74 -7.05
N HIS A 9 45.20 -16.64 -7.12
CA HIS A 9 45.14 -18.12 -7.13
C HIS A 9 43.93 -18.66 -7.95
N LEU A 10 44.13 -19.59 -8.89
CA LEU A 10 43.61 -20.99 -8.97
C LEU A 10 42.38 -21.31 -8.06
N ARG A 11 41.30 -21.96 -8.54
CA ARG A 11 41.27 -23.38 -9.00
C ARG A 11 39.93 -23.77 -9.67
N TRP A 12 40.07 -24.71 -10.59
CA TRP A 12 39.16 -25.49 -11.45
C TRP A 12 37.89 -26.13 -10.83
N LEU A 13 36.79 -26.22 -11.61
CA LEU A 13 36.23 -27.45 -12.22
C LEU A 13 34.81 -27.23 -12.80
N ARG A 14 34.61 -27.60 -14.07
CA ARG A 14 33.31 -27.91 -14.73
C ARG A 14 32.69 -29.16 -14.09
N PRO A 15 31.35 -29.37 -14.09
CA PRO A 15 30.65 -30.01 -15.24
C PRO A 15 29.14 -29.62 -15.32
N LEU A 16 28.20 -30.12 -16.12
CA LEU A 16 28.05 -31.16 -17.14
C LEU A 16 26.71 -30.80 -17.86
N CYS A 17 26.68 -30.65 -19.19
CA CYS A 17 25.43 -30.61 -19.94
C CYS A 17 25.06 -32.03 -20.31
N ILE A 18 23.96 -32.55 -19.77
CA ILE A 18 23.35 -33.80 -20.21
C ILE A 18 22.18 -33.41 -21.12
N PHE A 19 22.37 -33.64 -22.41
CA PHE A 19 21.29 -33.77 -23.38
C PHE A 19 20.74 -35.19 -23.22
N ASP A 20 19.47 -35.32 -22.89
CA ASP A 20 18.75 -36.57 -23.08
C ASP A 20 17.66 -36.34 -24.14
N SER A 21 17.63 -37.24 -25.10
CA SER A 21 16.89 -37.17 -26.34
C SER A 21 15.88 -38.31 -26.36
N THR A 22 14.64 -38.07 -25.92
CA THR A 22 13.50 -38.90 -26.30
C THR A 22 12.19 -38.13 -26.21
N VAL A 23 11.25 -38.51 -27.08
CA VAL A 23 9.85 -38.12 -27.18
C VAL A 23 9.55 -36.89 -28.07
N SER A 24 9.47 -37.21 -29.35
CA SER A 24 8.61 -36.62 -30.37
C SER A 24 7.13 -36.56 -29.95
N HIS A 25 6.45 -35.50 -30.41
CA HIS A 25 5.01 -35.19 -30.34
C HIS A 25 4.52 -34.33 -29.17
N ILE A 26 4.76 -33.01 -29.25
CA ILE A 26 3.73 -32.01 -28.92
C ILE A 26 3.80 -30.89 -29.96
N SER A 27 2.63 -30.59 -30.53
CA SER A 27 2.34 -29.58 -31.53
C SER A 27 2.77 -28.16 -31.13
N LYS A 28 3.26 -27.42 -32.13
CA LYS A 28 3.64 -26.00 -32.17
C LYS A 28 2.88 -25.09 -31.19
N PRO A 29 3.56 -24.21 -30.43
CA PRO A 29 2.89 -23.08 -29.80
C PRO A 29 2.60 -22.01 -30.85
N LEU A 30 1.31 -21.71 -31.06
CA LEU A 30 0.83 -20.52 -31.74
C LEU A 30 1.07 -19.31 -30.83
N TYR A 31 2.18 -18.61 -31.02
CA TYR A 31 2.34 -17.23 -30.55
C TYR A 31 2.49 -16.32 -31.77
N PRO A 32 1.57 -15.36 -32.00
CA PRO A 32 1.88 -14.26 -32.89
C PRO A 32 2.89 -13.35 -32.19
N SER A 33 4.01 -13.14 -32.87
CA SER A 33 5.00 -12.13 -32.55
C SER A 33 4.40 -10.72 -32.65
N SER A 34 4.91 -9.82 -31.81
CA SER A 34 4.78 -8.35 -31.82
C SER A 34 3.60 -7.72 -31.05
N THR A 35 3.87 -7.38 -29.78
CA THR A 35 3.76 -6.03 -29.21
C THR A 35 4.29 -6.06 -27.78
N CYS A 36 5.38 -5.32 -27.54
CA CYS A 36 6.03 -5.23 -26.25
C CYS A 36 5.36 -4.12 -25.42
N GLY A 37 4.46 -4.51 -24.52
CA GLY A 37 3.85 -3.69 -23.47
C GLY A 37 3.51 -4.59 -22.27
N PRO A 38 3.37 -4.07 -21.03
CA PRO A 38 3.28 -4.90 -19.83
C PRO A 38 2.01 -5.78 -19.86
N SER A 39 2.22 -7.06 -20.22
CA SER A 39 1.19 -8.07 -20.51
C SER A 39 0.28 -8.45 -19.34
N TRP A 40 0.62 -8.05 -18.12
CA TRP A 40 -0.14 -8.38 -16.92
C TRP A 40 -1.50 -7.66 -16.85
N ARG A 41 -1.63 -6.44 -17.40
CA ARG A 41 -2.89 -5.67 -17.39
C ARG A 41 -3.97 -6.34 -18.22
N ARG A 42 -3.62 -6.83 -19.42
CA ARG A 42 -4.54 -7.57 -20.28
C ARG A 42 -4.94 -8.88 -19.60
N TYR A 43 -3.99 -9.61 -19.03
CA TYR A 43 -4.27 -10.92 -18.44
C TYR A 43 -5.28 -10.90 -17.30
N PHE A 44 -5.27 -9.89 -16.42
CA PHE A 44 -6.20 -9.86 -15.28
C PHE A 44 -7.58 -9.25 -15.62
N TYR A 45 -7.62 -8.17 -16.41
CA TYR A 45 -8.88 -7.52 -16.76
C TYR A 45 -9.64 -8.20 -17.92
N SER A 46 -9.00 -9.09 -18.69
CA SER A 46 -9.62 -9.76 -19.85
C SER A 46 -9.95 -11.25 -19.67
N GLN A 47 -9.90 -11.80 -18.44
CA GLN A 47 -10.33 -13.19 -18.24
C GLN A 47 -11.83 -13.34 -18.55
N PRO A 48 -12.24 -14.34 -19.35
CA PRO A 48 -13.64 -14.60 -19.61
C PRO A 48 -14.37 -14.96 -18.30
N ARG A 49 -15.48 -14.27 -18.03
CA ARG A 49 -16.34 -14.55 -16.88
C ARG A 49 -17.04 -15.90 -17.13
N GLU A 50 -16.61 -16.96 -16.45
CA GLU A 50 -17.46 -18.13 -16.32
C GLU A 50 -18.67 -17.75 -15.43
N HIS A 51 -19.87 -18.00 -15.93
CA HIS A 51 -21.12 -17.74 -15.22
C HIS A 51 -21.22 -18.65 -13.99
N ILE A 52 -20.68 -18.20 -12.85
CA ILE A 52 -20.95 -18.84 -11.57
C ILE A 52 -22.26 -18.27 -11.04
N SER A 53 -23.35 -19.03 -11.14
CA SER A 53 -24.63 -18.68 -10.54
C SER A 53 -24.55 -18.83 -9.02
N HIS A 54 -24.05 -17.81 -8.34
CA HIS A 54 -24.19 -17.68 -6.90
C HIS A 54 -25.42 -16.83 -6.59
N THR A 55 -26.50 -17.48 -6.19
CA THR A 55 -27.63 -16.79 -5.55
C THR A 55 -27.10 -16.08 -4.30
N MET A 56 -27.15 -14.76 -4.32
CA MET A 56 -26.82 -13.91 -3.18
C MET A 56 -27.59 -14.36 -1.93
N PRO A 57 -26.96 -14.43 -0.74
CA PRO A 57 -27.68 -14.74 0.48
C PRO A 57 -28.71 -13.66 0.79
N SER A 58 -29.90 -14.10 1.22
CA SER A 58 -31.01 -13.21 1.56
C SER A 58 -30.63 -12.21 2.65
N GLU A 59 -31.35 -11.10 2.72
CA GLU A 59 -31.12 -10.04 3.72
C GLU A 59 -31.18 -10.56 5.16
N ALA A 60 -32.00 -11.59 5.41
CA ALA A 60 -32.06 -12.29 6.69
C ALA A 60 -30.74 -13.01 7.02
N HIS A 61 -30.12 -13.67 6.04
CA HIS A 61 -28.83 -14.33 6.21
C HIS A 61 -27.69 -13.33 6.47
N ARG A 62 -27.75 -12.14 5.86
CA ARG A 62 -26.79 -11.06 6.13
C ARG A 62 -26.92 -10.55 7.57
N LYS A 63 -28.14 -10.41 8.09
CA LYS A 63 -28.38 -9.98 9.48
C LYS A 63 -27.94 -11.01 10.51
N GLU A 64 -28.22 -12.29 10.27
CA GLU A 64 -27.75 -13.42 11.10
C GLU A 64 -26.22 -13.42 11.23
N ILE A 65 -25.50 -13.26 10.12
CA ILE A 65 -24.04 -13.17 10.11
C ILE A 65 -23.57 -11.95 10.92
N HIS A 66 -24.18 -10.78 10.74
CA HIS A 66 -23.81 -9.57 11.48
C HIS A 66 -24.01 -9.72 13.00
N GLU A 67 -25.07 -10.40 13.43
CA GLU A 67 -25.37 -10.61 14.85
C GLU A 67 -24.38 -11.59 15.51
N GLN A 68 -24.03 -12.66 14.81
CA GLN A 68 -23.00 -13.60 15.25
C GLN A 68 -21.61 -12.93 15.36
N LEU A 69 -21.29 -11.99 14.45
CA LEU A 69 -20.03 -11.23 14.45
C LEU A 69 -19.94 -10.22 15.61
N ASN A 70 -21.03 -9.54 15.95
CA ASN A 70 -21.06 -8.62 17.09
C ASN A 70 -20.90 -9.32 18.44
N LYS A 71 -21.31 -10.59 18.52
CA LYS A 71 -21.12 -11.44 19.70
C LYS A 71 -19.64 -11.82 19.90
N ALA A 72 -18.90 -12.05 18.82
CA ALA A 72 -17.48 -12.42 18.85
C ALA A 72 -16.53 -11.24 19.18
N ARG A 73 -16.92 -10.00 18.83
CA ARG A 73 -16.14 -8.78 19.12
C ARG A 73 -15.90 -8.52 20.62
N LYS A 74 -16.74 -9.06 21.50
CA LYS A 74 -16.60 -8.86 22.96
C LYS A 74 -15.40 -9.58 23.59
N HIS A 75 -14.60 -10.36 22.85
CA HIS A 75 -13.61 -11.28 23.43
C HIS A 75 -12.16 -11.16 22.94
N THR A 76 -11.75 -10.11 22.21
CA THR A 76 -10.32 -9.98 21.80
C THR A 76 -9.76 -8.58 22.05
N GLY A 77 -9.19 -8.37 23.24
CA GLY A 77 -8.25 -7.29 23.52
C GLY A 77 -6.83 -7.86 23.52
N ALA A 78 -5.97 -7.40 22.61
CA ALA A 78 -4.54 -7.73 22.63
C ALA A 78 -3.71 -6.49 22.22
N PRO A 79 -2.71 -6.07 23.01
CA PRO A 79 -1.86 -4.93 22.69
C PRO A 79 -0.66 -5.31 21.79
N LEU A 80 -0.11 -4.31 21.09
CA LEU A 80 1.00 -4.44 20.13
C LEU A 80 2.39 -4.33 20.80
N PRO A 81 3.47 -4.94 20.25
CA PRO A 81 4.82 -4.85 20.80
C PRO A 81 5.59 -3.61 20.33
N ASN A 82 6.38 -3.03 21.23
CA ASN A 82 7.29 -1.91 20.98
C ASN A 82 8.58 -2.37 20.27
N MET A 83 8.93 -1.74 19.14
CA MET A 83 10.24 -1.82 18.48
C MET A 83 10.60 -0.42 17.97
N VAL A 84 11.48 0.30 18.68
CA VAL A 84 12.13 1.53 18.19
C VAL A 84 13.62 1.41 18.50
N GLY A 85 14.46 1.44 17.46
CA GLY A 85 15.89 1.69 17.55
C GLY A 85 16.18 3.11 17.04
N ASP A 86 17.12 3.79 17.70
CA ASP A 86 17.55 5.16 17.42
C ASP A 86 18.04 5.34 15.98
N GLN A 87 17.60 6.42 15.31
CA GLN A 87 18.18 6.95 14.06
C GLN A 87 18.03 8.49 13.99
N PRO A 88 18.93 9.19 13.27
CA PRO A 88 19.38 10.54 13.60
C PRO A 88 18.51 11.68 13.04
N GLU A 89 18.65 12.85 13.67
CA GLU A 89 17.99 14.11 13.34
C GLU A 89 18.45 14.66 11.99
N GLY A 90 17.54 14.68 11.02
CA GLY A 90 17.70 15.43 9.78
C GLY A 90 16.37 16.07 9.40
N ASP A 91 16.40 17.39 9.15
CA ASP A 91 15.44 18.30 8.49
C ASP A 91 13.91 18.02 8.58
N ALA A 92 13.46 17.28 9.59
CA ALA A 92 12.07 16.96 9.83
C ALA A 92 11.37 18.12 10.52
N ALA A 93 10.93 19.10 9.73
CA ALA A 93 9.75 19.87 10.09
C ALA A 93 8.53 18.92 10.11
N GLY A 94 8.37 18.18 11.21
CA GLY A 94 7.24 17.30 11.47
C GLY A 94 7.65 15.93 12.02
N VAL A 95 7.72 15.82 13.35
CA VAL A 95 7.52 14.53 14.03
C VAL A 95 6.12 14.06 13.61
N GLY A 96 6.05 13.01 12.78
CA GLY A 96 4.80 12.59 12.18
C GLY A 96 3.73 12.26 13.23
N VAL A 97 2.49 12.63 12.96
CA VAL A 97 1.34 12.46 13.86
C VAL A 97 0.91 10.98 14.05
N GLY A 98 1.78 10.02 13.73
CA GLY A 98 1.55 8.57 13.79
C GLY A 98 0.65 8.02 12.67
N VAL A 99 0.08 8.89 11.83
CA VAL A 99 -0.91 8.56 10.81
C VAL A 99 -0.45 9.09 9.45
N ALA A 100 -0.68 8.34 8.37
CA ALA A 100 -0.52 8.81 7.00
C ALA A 100 -1.73 8.45 6.13
N LEU A 101 -2.03 9.31 5.14
CA LEU A 101 -3.00 9.03 4.08
C LEU A 101 -2.26 8.51 2.84
N LEU A 102 -2.54 7.27 2.46
CA LEU A 102 -1.93 6.58 1.33
C LEU A 102 -2.93 6.53 0.15
N LEU A 103 -2.62 7.23 -0.93
CA LEU A 103 -3.40 7.20 -2.17
C LEU A 103 -2.75 6.21 -3.14
N VAL A 104 -3.42 5.09 -3.39
CA VAL A 104 -2.89 4.00 -4.22
C VAL A 104 -3.52 4.04 -5.61
N ASP A 105 -2.66 4.19 -6.63
CA ASP A 105 -3.03 4.23 -8.06
C ASP A 105 -4.20 5.17 -8.40
N VAL A 106 -4.25 6.37 -7.78
CA VAL A 106 -5.31 7.37 -8.04
C VAL A 106 -5.05 8.21 -9.30
N ILE A 107 -3.77 8.40 -9.65
CA ILE A 107 -3.37 8.98 -10.95
C ILE A 107 -3.30 7.84 -11.98
N ASN A 108 -4.44 7.51 -12.56
CA ASN A 108 -4.60 6.32 -13.41
C ASN A 108 -5.24 6.68 -14.75
N ASP A 109 -4.77 6.09 -15.85
CA ASP A 109 -5.46 6.20 -17.14
C ASP A 109 -6.82 5.49 -17.12
N ILE A 110 -6.92 4.40 -16.36
CA ILE A 110 -8.03 3.44 -16.35
C ILE A 110 -8.31 2.95 -17.79
N GLU A 111 -7.25 2.78 -18.60
CA GLU A 111 -7.37 2.48 -20.03
C GLU A 111 -7.30 0.97 -20.27
N PHE A 112 -8.47 0.32 -20.21
CA PHE A 112 -8.64 -1.10 -20.53
C PHE A 112 -10.09 -1.39 -20.97
N GLU A 113 -10.29 -2.53 -21.62
CA GLU A 113 -11.62 -2.97 -22.08
C GLU A 113 -12.53 -3.33 -20.88
N GLY A 114 -13.78 -2.83 -20.86
CA GLY A 114 -14.71 -3.09 -19.76
C GLY A 114 -14.51 -2.18 -18.54
N ASN A 115 -13.88 -1.01 -18.72
CA ASN A 115 -13.57 -0.07 -17.65
C ASN A 115 -14.77 0.77 -17.18
N GLU A 116 -15.93 0.67 -17.83
CA GLU A 116 -17.02 1.64 -17.68
C GLU A 116 -17.52 1.68 -16.23
N TYR A 117 -17.62 0.52 -15.58
CA TYR A 117 -18.04 0.42 -14.19
C TYR A 117 -17.05 1.11 -13.24
N ILE A 118 -15.75 0.79 -13.34
CA ILE A 118 -14.75 1.36 -12.43
C ILE A 118 -14.58 2.87 -12.66
N VAL A 119 -14.75 3.36 -13.89
CA VAL A 119 -14.70 4.79 -14.20
C VAL A 119 -15.83 5.54 -13.47
N GLU A 120 -17.05 4.99 -13.50
CA GLU A 120 -18.19 5.60 -12.80
C GLU A 120 -18.04 5.54 -11.28
N GLU A 121 -17.57 4.42 -10.74
CA GLU A 121 -17.28 4.32 -9.30
C GLU A 121 -16.12 5.24 -8.88
N ALA A 122 -15.07 5.36 -9.68
CA ALA A 122 -13.95 6.26 -9.42
C ALA A 122 -14.38 7.73 -9.37
N LYS A 123 -15.32 8.13 -10.24
CA LYS A 123 -15.92 9.48 -10.20
C LYS A 123 -16.72 9.74 -8.92
N LYS A 124 -17.39 8.72 -8.36
CA LYS A 124 -18.10 8.82 -7.06
C LYS A 124 -17.12 8.83 -5.88
N MET A 125 -16.04 8.08 -5.99
CA MET A 125 -14.95 7.96 -5.00
C MET A 125 -14.13 9.25 -4.89
N GLY A 126 -13.80 9.90 -6.00
CA GLY A 126 -12.93 11.08 -6.06
C GLY A 126 -13.31 12.19 -5.07
N PRO A 127 -14.57 12.64 -5.00
CA PRO A 127 -14.99 13.69 -4.05
C PRO A 127 -14.80 13.29 -2.58
N LYS A 128 -14.98 12.00 -2.26
CA LYS A 128 -14.78 11.46 -0.91
C LYS A 128 -13.30 11.49 -0.52
N ILE A 129 -12.43 11.03 -1.42
CA ILE A 129 -10.97 11.13 -1.23
C ILE A 129 -10.54 12.58 -1.08
N ARG A 130 -11.01 13.50 -1.96
CA ARG A 130 -10.66 14.92 -1.87
C ARG A 130 -11.02 15.52 -0.51
N ASN A 131 -12.22 15.22 0.00
CA ASN A 131 -12.65 15.68 1.32
C ASN A 131 -11.73 15.15 2.43
N LEU A 132 -11.40 13.85 2.38
CA LEU A 132 -10.51 13.22 3.33
C LEU A 132 -9.09 13.81 3.27
N MET A 133 -8.56 14.08 2.07
CA MET A 133 -7.27 14.75 1.88
C MET A 133 -7.26 16.14 2.55
N ASN A 134 -8.33 16.92 2.41
CA ASN A 134 -8.42 18.23 3.05
C ASN A 134 -8.36 18.10 4.57
N LYS A 135 -9.17 17.20 5.15
CA LYS A 135 -9.13 16.93 6.59
C LYS A 135 -7.74 16.49 7.07
N CYS A 136 -7.09 15.58 6.33
CA CYS A 136 -5.74 15.13 6.66
C CYS A 136 -4.74 16.30 6.65
N ARG A 137 -4.81 17.19 5.66
CA ARG A 137 -3.95 18.38 5.62
C ARG A 137 -4.18 19.32 6.78
N ASP A 138 -5.44 19.60 7.09
CA ASP A 138 -5.83 20.47 8.21
C ASP A 138 -5.31 19.91 9.56
N SER A 139 -5.15 18.59 9.65
CA SER A 139 -4.60 17.89 10.81
C SER A 139 -3.09 17.59 10.74
N GLY A 140 -2.38 18.05 9.69
CA GLY A 140 -0.94 17.79 9.52
C GLY A 140 -0.58 16.32 9.21
N ILE A 141 -1.55 15.51 8.76
CA ILE A 141 -1.34 14.13 8.32
C ILE A 141 -0.66 14.15 6.94
N PRO A 142 0.52 13.52 6.77
CA PRO A 142 1.18 13.45 5.47
C PRO A 142 0.35 12.66 4.46
N ILE A 143 0.36 13.16 3.22
CA ILE A 143 -0.28 12.54 2.06
C ILE A 143 0.81 11.89 1.21
N ILE A 144 0.62 10.61 0.87
CA ILE A 144 1.59 9.80 0.12
C ILE A 144 0.88 9.19 -1.09
N TYR A 145 1.34 9.54 -2.30
CA TYR A 145 0.89 8.91 -3.54
C TYR A 145 1.76 7.69 -3.83
N CYS A 146 1.11 6.53 -3.97
CA CYS A 146 1.73 5.27 -4.37
C CYS A 146 1.15 4.84 -5.71
N ASN A 147 1.86 5.15 -6.79
CA ASN A 147 1.32 5.04 -8.14
C ASN A 147 2.28 4.26 -9.05
N ASP A 148 1.74 3.39 -9.90
CA ASP A 148 2.46 2.86 -11.07
C ASP A 148 2.73 3.98 -12.09
N ASN A 149 3.69 3.75 -12.98
CA ASN A 149 4.09 4.68 -14.04
C ASN A 149 3.71 4.21 -15.45
N PHE A 150 2.90 3.14 -15.58
CA PHE A 150 2.49 2.58 -16.87
C PHE A 150 3.69 2.10 -17.72
N GLY A 151 4.76 1.65 -17.07
CA GLY A 151 6.01 1.27 -17.73
C GLY A 151 6.94 2.44 -18.07
N ARG A 152 6.57 3.68 -17.70
CA ARG A 152 7.39 4.88 -17.90
C ARG A 152 8.38 5.05 -16.74
N TRP A 153 9.39 4.19 -16.68
CA TRP A 153 10.39 4.13 -15.59
C TRP A 153 11.19 5.40 -15.30
N ARG A 154 11.17 6.36 -16.23
CA ARG A 154 11.85 7.66 -16.09
C ARG A 154 10.92 8.78 -15.67
N SER A 155 9.62 8.50 -15.52
CA SER A 155 8.62 9.50 -15.19
C SER A 155 8.56 9.78 -13.69
N ASN A 156 8.48 11.05 -13.33
CA ASN A 156 8.08 11.50 -12.00
C ASN A 156 6.55 11.65 -11.90
N LEU A 157 6.03 11.96 -10.70
CA LEU A 157 4.60 12.13 -10.46
C LEU A 157 3.95 13.16 -11.39
N GLN A 158 4.63 14.30 -11.63
CA GLN A 158 4.11 15.36 -12.50
C GLN A 158 3.93 14.86 -13.95
N GLN A 159 4.90 14.10 -14.47
CA GLN A 159 4.83 13.53 -15.81
C GLN A 159 3.75 12.43 -15.93
N ILE A 160 3.54 11.65 -14.85
CA ILE A 160 2.46 10.67 -14.77
C ILE A 160 1.11 11.39 -14.77
N TYR A 161 0.98 12.45 -13.98
CA TYR A 161 -0.22 13.30 -13.92
C TYR A 161 -0.54 13.92 -15.29
N GLU A 162 0.44 14.57 -15.92
CA GLU A 162 0.30 15.18 -17.25
C GLU A 162 -0.15 14.15 -18.29
N HIS A 163 0.46 12.96 -18.29
CA HIS A 163 0.06 11.88 -19.18
C HIS A 163 -1.43 11.53 -19.03
N VAL A 164 -1.93 11.40 -17.80
CA VAL A 164 -3.35 11.08 -17.55
C VAL A 164 -4.26 12.24 -17.96
N THR A 165 -3.87 13.49 -17.69
CA THR A 165 -4.75 14.66 -17.90
C THR A 165 -4.75 15.22 -19.32
N GLU A 166 -3.65 15.08 -20.05
CA GLU A 166 -3.50 15.64 -21.41
C GLU A 166 -4.03 14.71 -22.50
N ASN A 167 -4.07 13.39 -22.26
CA ASN A 167 -4.46 12.39 -23.27
C ASN A 167 -5.95 12.00 -23.22
N ASN A 168 -6.80 12.82 -22.59
CA ASN A 168 -8.24 12.57 -22.43
C ASN A 168 -8.58 11.14 -21.95
N THR A 169 -7.78 10.62 -21.02
CA THR A 169 -7.94 9.27 -20.48
C THR A 169 -9.23 9.15 -19.66
N PRO A 170 -9.84 7.96 -19.55
CA PRO A 170 -11.02 7.75 -18.69
C PRO A 170 -10.83 8.19 -17.23
N GLY A 171 -9.62 8.05 -16.68
CA GLY A 171 -9.29 8.48 -15.32
C GLY A 171 -8.98 9.97 -15.14
N LYS A 172 -8.96 10.76 -16.22
CA LYS A 172 -8.66 12.21 -16.19
C LYS A 172 -9.42 12.97 -15.11
N ALA A 173 -10.73 12.80 -15.04
CA ALA A 173 -11.58 13.54 -14.11
C ALA A 173 -11.20 13.29 -12.64
N VAL A 174 -10.80 12.06 -12.32
CA VAL A 174 -10.35 11.68 -10.96
C VAL A 174 -8.95 12.22 -10.70
N ALA A 175 -8.03 12.13 -11.67
CA ALA A 175 -6.68 12.67 -11.53
C ALA A 175 -6.67 14.19 -11.33
N GLU A 176 -7.46 14.94 -12.11
CA GLU A 176 -7.64 16.39 -11.91
C GLU A 176 -8.25 16.71 -10.55
N MET A 177 -9.14 15.83 -10.07
CA MET A 177 -9.76 16.00 -8.77
C MET A 177 -8.76 15.80 -7.61
N LEU A 178 -7.85 14.84 -7.78
CA LEU A 178 -6.87 14.43 -6.80
C LEU A 178 -5.47 14.90 -7.18
N LYS A 179 -5.37 16.11 -7.75
CA LYS A 179 -4.11 16.68 -8.19
C LYS A 179 -3.11 16.75 -7.02
N PRO A 180 -1.91 16.17 -7.16
CA PRO A 180 -0.85 16.28 -6.16
C PRO A 180 -0.43 17.73 -5.93
N ARG A 181 -0.09 18.05 -4.70
CA ARG A 181 0.59 19.29 -4.30
C ARG A 181 2.11 19.04 -4.19
N SER A 182 2.88 20.13 -4.14
CA SER A 182 4.35 20.07 -4.06
C SER A 182 4.87 19.50 -2.73
N ASP A 183 4.05 19.52 -1.69
CA ASP A 183 4.33 18.99 -0.35
C ASP A 183 3.82 17.55 -0.14
N ASP A 184 3.12 16.97 -1.12
CA ASP A 184 2.69 15.57 -1.05
C ASP A 184 3.89 14.64 -1.39
N TYR A 185 4.02 13.52 -0.67
CA TYR A 185 5.05 12.51 -0.96
C TYR A 185 4.66 11.65 -2.16
N PHE A 186 5.67 11.12 -2.86
CA PHE A 186 5.47 10.20 -3.98
C PHE A 186 6.37 8.98 -3.87
N VAL A 187 5.76 7.81 -4.06
CA VAL A 187 6.44 6.52 -4.15
C VAL A 187 6.00 5.83 -5.44
N LEU A 188 6.98 5.54 -6.30
CA LEU A 188 6.74 4.71 -7.48
C LEU A 188 6.48 3.26 -7.04
N LYS A 189 5.37 2.70 -7.54
CA LYS A 189 4.93 1.34 -7.23
C LYS A 189 4.91 0.46 -8.48
N PRO A 190 5.82 -0.51 -8.63
CA PRO A 190 5.95 -1.29 -9.88
C PRO A 190 4.96 -2.45 -10.01
N LYS A 191 4.23 -2.80 -8.94
CA LYS A 191 3.30 -3.95 -8.85
C LYS A 191 2.08 -3.59 -8.00
N HIS A 192 1.27 -4.56 -7.58
CA HIS A 192 -0.03 -4.29 -6.94
C HIS A 192 0.08 -3.65 -5.56
N SER A 193 0.88 -4.22 -4.66
CA SER A 193 1.10 -3.66 -3.32
C SER A 193 2.01 -2.42 -3.35
N ALA A 194 1.64 -1.38 -2.61
CA ALA A 194 2.44 -0.18 -2.42
C ALA A 194 3.78 -0.43 -1.71
N PHE A 195 3.93 -1.57 -1.03
CA PHE A 195 5.17 -1.97 -0.37
C PHE A 195 6.10 -2.81 -1.25
N TYR A 196 5.59 -3.42 -2.32
CA TYR A 196 6.36 -4.40 -3.08
C TYR A 196 7.46 -3.72 -3.91
N ALA A 197 8.71 -3.92 -3.49
CA ALA A 197 9.90 -3.35 -4.13
C ALA A 197 9.84 -1.82 -4.27
N THR A 198 9.38 -1.13 -3.21
CA THR A 198 9.28 0.33 -3.16
C THR A 198 10.04 0.89 -1.94
N ALA A 199 10.22 2.22 -1.92
CA ALA A 199 10.77 2.94 -0.77
C ALA A 199 9.74 3.28 0.32
N LEU A 200 8.50 2.77 0.21
CA LEU A 200 7.40 3.15 1.12
C LEU A 200 7.72 2.81 2.58
N ASP A 201 8.31 1.64 2.84
CA ASP A 201 8.65 1.19 4.19
C ASP A 201 9.59 2.18 4.88
N SER A 202 10.69 2.54 4.20
CA SER A 202 11.66 3.51 4.69
C SER A 202 11.04 4.89 4.92
N LEU A 203 10.16 5.34 4.03
CA LEU A 203 9.46 6.62 4.19
C LEU A 203 8.54 6.61 5.41
N LEU A 204 7.74 5.55 5.59
CA LEU A 204 6.83 5.43 6.73
C LEU A 204 7.59 5.34 8.06
N THR A 205 8.74 4.63 8.09
CA THR A 205 9.62 4.61 9.26
C THR A 205 10.18 6.00 9.57
N TYR A 206 10.68 6.71 8.57
CA TYR A 206 11.19 8.07 8.72
C TYR A 206 10.12 9.02 9.27
N LEU A 207 8.90 8.93 8.74
CA LEU A 207 7.74 9.71 9.19
C LEU A 207 7.12 9.19 10.51
N ARG A 208 7.67 8.13 11.13
CA ARG A 208 7.18 7.52 12.37
C ARG A 208 5.70 7.11 12.30
N ILE A 209 5.27 6.60 11.15
CA ILE A 209 3.88 6.19 10.93
C ILE A 209 3.60 4.83 11.56
N LYS A 210 2.40 4.69 12.13
CA LYS A 210 1.88 3.44 12.73
C LYS A 210 0.45 3.12 12.27
N THR A 211 -0.28 4.11 11.74
CA THR A 211 -1.62 3.94 11.17
C THR A 211 -1.67 4.42 9.73
N LEU A 212 -2.22 3.61 8.84
CA LEU A 212 -2.39 3.93 7.43
C LEU A 212 -3.88 4.06 7.10
N ILE A 213 -4.26 5.21 6.54
CA ILE A 213 -5.53 5.39 5.86
C ILE A 213 -5.27 5.11 4.38
N ILE A 214 -5.83 4.04 3.82
CA ILE A 214 -5.52 3.57 2.47
C ILE A 214 -6.74 3.78 1.57
N VAL A 215 -6.56 4.51 0.48
CA VAL A 215 -7.61 4.86 -0.48
C VAL A 215 -7.14 4.68 -1.91
N GLY A 216 -8.08 4.57 -2.87
CA GLY A 216 -7.77 4.50 -4.29
C GLY A 216 -8.23 3.21 -4.97
N MET A 217 -7.46 2.72 -5.94
CA MET A 217 -7.92 1.70 -6.88
C MET A 217 -6.83 0.68 -7.25
N ALA A 218 -7.15 -0.53 -7.70
CA ALA A 218 -8.46 -1.17 -7.58
C ALA A 218 -8.66 -1.76 -6.17
N GLY A 219 -9.88 -1.72 -5.65
CA GLY A 219 -10.23 -2.18 -4.29
C GLY A 219 -9.86 -3.64 -4.03
N ASN A 220 -10.20 -4.53 -4.97
CA ASN A 220 -9.90 -5.97 -4.92
C ASN A 220 -8.46 -6.35 -5.28
N VAL A 221 -7.64 -5.40 -5.72
CA VAL A 221 -6.26 -5.67 -6.15
C VAL A 221 -5.28 -4.78 -5.39
N CYS A 222 -4.99 -3.57 -5.87
CA CYS A 222 -3.92 -2.76 -5.29
C CYS A 222 -4.23 -2.37 -3.84
N ILE A 223 -5.48 -2.08 -3.50
CA ILE A 223 -5.87 -1.75 -2.12
C ILE A 223 -5.78 -2.97 -1.21
N LEU A 224 -6.41 -4.09 -1.60
CA LEU A 224 -6.37 -5.33 -0.82
C LEU A 224 -4.93 -5.83 -0.57
N PHE A 225 -4.08 -5.81 -1.60
CA PHE A 225 -2.69 -6.26 -1.47
C PHE A 225 -1.85 -5.30 -0.62
N THR A 226 -2.09 -3.99 -0.74
CA THR A 226 -1.42 -2.99 0.10
C THR A 226 -1.86 -3.11 1.56
N ALA A 227 -3.16 -3.32 1.81
CA ALA A 227 -3.69 -3.55 3.16
C ALA A 227 -3.11 -4.84 3.77
N ASN A 228 -2.95 -5.90 2.97
CA ASN A 228 -2.32 -7.14 3.42
C ASN A 228 -0.86 -6.91 3.83
N ASP A 229 -0.09 -6.22 2.99
CA ASP A 229 1.32 -5.94 3.29
C ASP A 229 1.50 -4.98 4.47
N ALA A 230 0.57 -4.05 4.66
CA ALA A 230 0.51 -3.18 5.83
C ALA A 230 0.23 -4.01 7.11
N TYR A 231 -0.75 -4.93 7.05
CA TYR A 231 -1.06 -5.84 8.15
C TYR A 231 0.14 -6.71 8.54
N MET A 232 0.85 -7.27 7.56
CA MET A 232 2.06 -8.08 7.78
C MET A 232 3.25 -7.29 8.35
N ARG A 233 3.15 -5.95 8.38
CA ARG A 233 4.14 -5.02 8.96
C ARG A 233 3.62 -4.34 10.23
N ASP A 234 2.57 -4.89 10.83
CA ASP A 234 1.96 -4.40 12.06
C ASP A 234 1.43 -2.95 11.99
N PHE A 235 1.11 -2.45 10.80
CA PHE A 235 0.38 -1.19 10.67
C PHE A 235 -1.10 -1.41 11.01
N ALA A 236 -1.66 -0.50 11.81
CA ALA A 236 -3.11 -0.37 11.91
C ALA A 236 -3.63 0.21 10.58
N THR A 237 -4.69 -0.38 10.03
CA THR A 237 -5.21 0.02 8.71
C THR A 237 -6.67 0.47 8.76
N PHE A 238 -6.94 1.58 8.10
CA PHE A 238 -8.28 2.08 7.80
C PHE A 238 -8.45 2.20 6.28
N VAL A 239 -9.41 1.48 5.71
CA VAL A 239 -9.74 1.51 4.27
C VAL A 239 -11.18 1.96 4.12
N PRO A 240 -11.44 3.27 3.95
CA PRO A 240 -12.80 3.75 3.83
C PRO A 240 -13.48 3.18 2.59
N LYS A 241 -14.58 2.44 2.77
CA LYS A 241 -15.25 1.72 1.67
C LYS A 241 -15.83 2.63 0.58
N ASP A 242 -16.08 3.90 0.90
CA ASP A 242 -16.51 4.95 -0.03
C ASP A 242 -15.33 5.67 -0.71
N CYS A 243 -14.10 5.31 -0.36
CA CYS A 243 -12.84 5.83 -0.92
C CYS A 243 -12.06 4.77 -1.70
N ILE A 244 -12.72 3.70 -2.13
CA ILE A 244 -12.13 2.68 -3.01
C ILE A 244 -13.07 2.41 -4.20
N ALA A 245 -12.50 2.01 -5.33
CA ALA A 245 -13.28 1.55 -6.49
C ALA A 245 -12.66 0.27 -7.09
N SER A 246 -13.52 -0.62 -7.58
CA SER A 246 -13.15 -1.87 -8.27
C SER A 246 -13.94 -2.00 -9.58
N THR A 247 -13.69 -3.05 -10.35
CA THR A 247 -14.38 -3.35 -11.61
C THR A 247 -15.81 -3.89 -11.44
N SER A 248 -16.23 -4.21 -10.21
CA SER A 248 -17.60 -4.57 -9.87
C SER A 248 -17.89 -4.31 -8.38
N SER A 249 -19.18 -4.22 -8.02
CA SER A 249 -19.62 -4.12 -6.63
C SER A 249 -19.30 -5.37 -5.81
N GLU A 250 -19.39 -6.53 -6.45
CA GLU A 250 -19.13 -7.84 -5.88
C GLU A 250 -17.67 -7.98 -5.49
N GLU A 251 -16.75 -7.56 -6.36
CA GLU A 251 -15.32 -7.54 -6.07
C GLU A 251 -14.98 -6.57 -4.94
N SER A 252 -15.55 -5.37 -4.95
CA SER A 252 -15.39 -4.41 -3.84
C SER A 252 -15.87 -5.00 -2.52
N ALA A 253 -17.06 -5.62 -2.51
CA ALA A 253 -17.63 -6.23 -1.31
C ALA A 253 -16.79 -7.42 -0.80
N ALA A 254 -16.31 -8.27 -1.71
CA ALA A 254 -15.44 -9.40 -1.37
C ALA A 254 -14.11 -8.93 -0.77
N ALA A 255 -13.50 -7.90 -1.36
CA ALA A 255 -12.26 -7.32 -0.85
C ALA A 255 -12.44 -6.71 0.55
N ILE A 256 -13.51 -5.95 0.77
CA ILE A 256 -13.84 -5.37 2.08
C ILE A 256 -13.99 -6.46 3.13
N LEU A 257 -14.71 -7.54 2.81
CA LEU A 257 -14.91 -8.66 3.72
C LEU A 257 -13.59 -9.36 4.09
N LEU A 258 -12.67 -9.53 3.13
CA LEU A 258 -11.34 -10.06 3.40
C LEU A 258 -10.51 -9.12 4.28
N MET A 259 -10.52 -7.81 3.98
CA MET A 259 -9.82 -6.79 4.75
C MET A 259 -10.30 -6.77 6.22
N GLU A 260 -11.61 -6.82 6.45
CA GLU A 260 -12.18 -6.86 7.80
C GLU A 260 -11.82 -8.14 8.55
N ARG A 261 -12.03 -9.30 7.92
CA ARG A 261 -11.98 -10.60 8.62
C ARG A 261 -10.57 -11.14 8.81
N VAL A 262 -9.70 -10.93 7.83
CA VAL A 262 -8.35 -11.50 7.81
C VAL A 262 -7.35 -10.46 8.28
N LEU A 263 -7.43 -9.24 7.73
CA LEU A 263 -6.43 -8.20 7.93
C LEU A 263 -6.75 -7.26 9.11
N ARG A 264 -7.91 -7.45 9.75
CA ARG A 264 -8.41 -6.61 10.86
C ARG A 264 -8.47 -5.11 10.50
N THR A 265 -8.60 -4.82 9.20
CA THR A 265 -8.72 -3.46 8.69
C THR A 265 -10.09 -2.89 9.04
N THR A 266 -10.14 -1.63 9.45
CA THR A 266 -11.40 -0.91 9.64
C THR A 266 -11.88 -0.32 8.32
N THR A 267 -13.14 -0.54 7.96
CA THR A 267 -13.71 -0.28 6.62
C THR A 267 -14.98 0.57 6.64
N ARG A 268 -15.15 1.39 7.69
CA ARG A 268 -16.27 2.35 7.80
C ARG A 268 -16.19 3.41 6.69
N ASN A 269 -17.25 4.17 6.46
CA ASN A 269 -17.17 5.28 5.50
C ASN A 269 -16.19 6.36 5.98
N SER A 270 -15.69 7.17 5.05
CA SER A 270 -14.72 8.23 5.31
C SER A 270 -15.23 9.36 6.22
N ASP A 271 -16.54 9.56 6.29
CA ASP A 271 -17.19 10.52 7.19
C ASP A 271 -17.32 10.01 8.63
N GLU A 272 -17.26 8.70 8.84
CA GLU A 272 -17.24 8.05 10.17
C GLU A 272 -15.82 7.98 10.78
N LEU A 273 -14.80 8.46 10.07
CA LEU A 273 -13.42 8.49 10.55
C LEU A 273 -13.21 9.66 11.51
N ASP A 274 -13.06 9.33 12.79
CA ASP A 274 -12.68 10.27 13.84
C ASP A 274 -11.15 10.46 13.86
N LEU A 275 -10.67 11.39 13.02
CA LEU A 275 -9.25 11.71 12.93
C LEU A 275 -8.71 12.28 14.24
N ASP A 276 -9.48 13.13 14.93
CA ASP A 276 -9.05 13.75 16.18
C ASP A 276 -8.77 12.70 17.25
N HIS A 277 -9.66 11.71 17.38
CA HIS A 277 -9.45 10.60 18.29
C HIS A 277 -8.20 9.76 17.94
N ILE A 278 -8.00 9.43 16.66
CA ILE A 278 -6.82 8.66 16.23
C ILE A 278 -5.53 9.42 16.54
N LEU A 279 -5.51 10.72 16.26
CA LEU A 279 -4.37 11.59 16.54
C LEU A 279 -4.13 11.74 18.05
N GLU A 280 -5.18 11.83 18.86
CA GLU A 280 -5.07 11.86 20.33
C GLU A 280 -4.45 10.58 20.87
N VAL A 281 -4.85 9.41 20.35
CA VAL A 281 -4.27 8.11 20.72
C VAL A 281 -2.77 8.10 20.39
N HIS A 282 -2.37 8.52 19.19
CA HIS A 282 -0.93 8.59 18.82
C HIS A 282 -0.14 9.58 19.68
N LYS A 283 -0.70 10.75 20.00
CA LYS A 283 -0.06 11.71 20.91
C LYS A 283 0.18 11.10 22.29
N LYS A 284 -0.79 10.40 22.87
CA LYS A 284 -0.66 9.74 24.18
C LYS A 284 0.42 8.65 24.16
N HIS A 285 0.44 7.82 23.12
CA HIS A 285 1.45 6.77 22.99
C HIS A 285 2.86 7.33 22.73
N GLY A 286 2.99 8.39 21.93
CA GLY A 286 4.26 9.09 21.70
C GLY A 286 4.84 9.67 22.99
N LEU A 287 4.02 10.39 23.76
CA LEU A 287 4.42 10.97 25.05
C LEU A 287 4.78 9.90 26.10
N ALA A 288 4.08 8.76 26.12
CA ALA A 288 4.42 7.66 27.03
C ALA A 288 5.82 7.09 26.73
N ASN A 289 6.13 6.86 25.45
CA ASN A 289 7.43 6.33 25.03
C ASN A 289 8.59 7.30 25.31
N GLU A 290 8.40 8.61 25.12
CA GLU A 290 9.42 9.62 25.46
C GLU A 290 9.71 9.67 26.97
N ASN A 291 8.68 9.61 27.80
CA ASN A 291 8.82 9.58 29.26
C ASN A 291 9.53 8.29 29.75
N ASP A 292 9.28 7.16 29.10
CA ASP A 292 9.95 5.90 29.42
C ASP A 292 11.42 5.89 28.97
N LEU A 293 11.73 6.50 27.82
CA LEU A 293 13.10 6.71 27.33
C LEU A 293 13.89 7.63 28.27
N GLN A 294 13.30 8.75 28.73
CA GLN A 294 13.93 9.65 29.70
C GLN A 294 14.18 8.97 31.06
N LYS A 295 13.23 8.18 31.56
CA LYS A 295 13.46 7.38 32.79
C LYS A 295 14.56 6.33 32.62
N SER A 296 14.67 5.72 31.44
CA SER A 296 15.72 4.73 31.16
C SER A 296 17.11 5.38 31.04
N SER A 297 17.20 6.60 30.51
CA SER A 297 18.47 7.35 30.43
C SER A 297 18.89 7.94 31.78
N GLU A 298 17.95 8.37 32.63
CA GLU A 298 18.20 8.78 34.01
C GLU A 298 18.64 7.61 34.90
N ASN A 299 18.07 6.42 34.71
CA ASN A 299 18.51 5.22 35.44
C ASN A 299 19.89 4.72 34.99
N ASN A 300 20.28 4.98 33.73
CA ASN A 300 21.63 4.66 33.23
C ASN A 300 22.69 5.71 33.62
N SER A 301 22.31 6.96 33.95
CA SER A 301 23.24 7.98 34.42
C SER A 301 23.58 7.86 35.92
N PHE A 302 22.83 7.05 36.68
CA PHE A 302 23.14 6.72 38.08
C PHE A 302 24.10 5.53 38.26
N ALA A 303 24.47 4.84 37.17
CA ALA A 303 25.40 3.69 37.19
C ALA A 303 26.88 4.08 36.97
N SER A 304 27.22 5.38 37.02
CA SER A 304 28.61 5.84 37.06
C SER A 304 28.94 6.43 38.42
N ASN A 305 29.55 5.63 39.29
CA ASN A 305 30.20 6.07 40.53
C ASN A 305 31.24 5.01 40.96
N PRO A 306 32.23 5.33 41.81
CA PRO A 306 33.37 6.22 41.57
C PRO A 306 34.71 5.47 41.77
N SER A 307 35.82 6.08 41.32
CA SER A 307 37.22 5.89 41.78
C SER A 307 37.78 4.48 42.04
N SER A 308 38.89 4.15 41.38
CA SER A 308 40.04 3.56 42.08
C SER A 308 41.30 4.33 41.72
N SER A 309 41.72 5.16 42.67
CA SER A 309 43.12 5.50 42.90
C SER A 309 43.80 4.28 43.51
N ASP A 310 44.84 3.77 42.85
CA ASP A 310 46.09 3.24 43.41
C ASP A 310 47.11 3.04 42.28
#